data_AF-A0A3L7UHV3-F1
#
_entry.id   AF-A0A3L7UHV3-F1
#
_cell.length_a   1.000
_cell.length_b   1.000
_cell.length_c   1.000
_cell.angle_alpha   90.00
_cell.angle_beta   90.00
_cell.angle_gamma   90.00
#
_symmetry.space_group_name_H-M   'P 1'
#
loop_
_entity.id
_entity.type
_entity.pdbx_description
1 polymer ?
#
loop_
_entity_poly.entity_id
_entity_poly.type
_entity_poly.pdbx_seq_one_letter_code
_entity_poly.pdbx_strand_id
1 'polypeptide(L)'
;MSRLRFRFGFTLIELLVVIAIIAILIALLLPAVQQAREAARRSQCKNNLKQIALAFHNYHDVSKQFPVSISWSGSDDFRGAFSDKVFLLPYMDMKSAYQQIDFVTGCGAFDSGGWNCGGGNPNIATQSLRLPAFMCPSEANAAASGQANFNYAINHGTSHANHTGAQDRRSVNGSHNGVASFVQGAGAPNSHWLRSDQRVNTAGISDGTSTTALYAETQIDYLSSQPGSDPDPARRRTQVHSWADSSPSTSATRQQCIAQTGLSGRPNMRGRSWAWSFMGVGSAYNHTMMPNEKTCHSYTDDWGGSNLMASGSQHAGMVNVAMADGQVRGINQTVANEVWWAIGTRNGSETVPQF
;
A
#
# COMPACT_ATOMS: atom_id res chain seq x y z
N MET A 1 71.59 17.18 25.79
CA MET A 1 71.44 17.45 24.35
C MET A 1 69.97 17.75 24.04
N SER A 2 69.63 19.03 23.90
CA SER A 2 68.29 19.49 23.53
C SER A 2 68.21 19.59 22.00
N ARG A 3 67.38 18.76 21.36
CA ARG A 3 67.11 18.87 19.91
C ARG A 3 66.13 20.02 19.70
N LEU A 4 66.60 21.13 19.11
CA LEU A 4 65.75 22.21 18.62
C LEU A 4 64.75 21.64 17.58
N ARG A 5 63.48 21.55 17.97
CA ARG A 5 62.37 21.23 17.06
C ARG A 5 62.10 22.44 16.18
N PHE A 6 62.49 22.38 14.91
CA PHE A 6 62.00 23.29 13.88
C PHE A 6 60.48 23.10 13.75
N ARG A 7 59.70 24.11 14.16
CA ARG A 7 58.27 24.19 13.84
C ARG A 7 58.17 24.81 12.46
N PHE A 8 57.88 24.00 11.44
CA PHE A 8 57.47 24.51 10.14
C PHE A 8 56.12 25.22 10.31
N GLY A 9 56.08 26.52 10.03
CA GLY A 9 54.85 27.30 10.04
C GLY A 9 54.02 26.95 8.81
N PHE A 10 52.72 26.72 9.02
CA PHE A 10 51.79 26.44 7.93
C PHE A 10 51.47 27.73 7.19
N THR A 11 51.64 27.75 5.87
CA THR A 11 51.32 28.94 5.06
C THR A 11 49.82 29.02 4.80
N LEU A 12 49.30 30.25 4.68
CA LEU A 12 47.88 30.47 4.37
C LEU A 12 47.48 29.80 3.04
N ILE A 13 48.40 29.73 2.08
CA ILE A 13 48.19 29.08 0.79
C ILE A 13 48.02 27.56 0.94
N GLU A 14 48.86 26.89 1.74
CA GLU A 14 48.72 25.45 2.00
C GLU A 14 47.37 25.12 2.65
N LEU A 15 46.91 25.97 3.58
CA LEU A 15 45.57 25.82 4.18
C LEU A 15 44.47 25.92 3.13
N LEU A 16 44.53 26.96 2.29
CA LEU A 16 43.54 27.19 1.25
C LEU A 16 43.47 26.05 0.22
N VAL A 17 44.60 25.49 -0.18
CA VAL A 17 44.64 24.36 -1.11
C VAL A 17 44.01 23.11 -0.50
N VAL A 18 44.32 22.82 0.76
CA VAL A 18 43.75 21.64 1.46
C VAL A 18 42.24 21.76 1.59
N ILE A 19 41.72 22.93 2.00
CA ILE A 19 40.26 23.12 2.09
C ILE A 19 39.59 23.05 0.72
N ALA A 20 40.24 23.54 -0.35
CA ALA A 20 39.70 23.48 -1.70
C ALA A 20 39.60 22.03 -2.19
N ILE A 21 40.63 21.20 -1.94
CA ILE A 21 40.60 19.78 -2.30
C ILE A 21 39.51 19.05 -1.52
N ILE A 22 39.39 19.28 -0.19
CA ILE A 22 38.34 18.66 0.63
C ILE A 22 36.95 19.07 0.14
N ALA A 23 36.74 20.35 -0.20
CA ALA A 23 35.47 20.84 -0.72
C ALA A 23 35.09 20.15 -2.04
N ILE A 24 36.03 19.98 -2.96
CA ILE A 24 35.82 19.28 -4.23
C ILE A 24 35.50 17.79 -3.98
N LEU A 25 36.24 17.12 -3.09
CA LEU A 25 36.00 15.72 -2.77
C LEU A 25 34.62 15.51 -2.14
N ILE A 26 34.20 16.36 -1.19
CA ILE A 26 32.87 16.29 -0.59
C ILE A 26 31.78 16.56 -1.63
N ALA A 27 31.98 17.55 -2.52
CA ALA A 27 31.02 17.88 -3.57
C ALA A 27 30.79 16.70 -4.54
N LEU A 28 31.82 15.90 -4.81
CA LEU A 28 31.72 14.72 -5.66
C LEU A 28 31.19 13.48 -4.90
N LEU A 29 31.52 13.34 -3.62
CA LEU A 29 31.13 12.18 -2.80
C LEU A 29 29.69 12.25 -2.31
N LEU A 30 29.17 13.45 -1.98
CA LEU A 30 27.84 13.59 -1.40
C LEU A 30 26.73 13.06 -2.35
N PRO A 31 26.68 13.43 -3.65
CA PRO A 31 25.69 12.88 -4.57
C PRO A 31 25.80 11.35 -4.71
N ALA A 32 27.02 10.83 -4.77
CA ALA A 32 27.28 9.39 -4.91
C ALA A 32 26.80 8.60 -3.68
N VAL A 33 27.08 9.09 -2.46
CA VAL A 33 26.62 8.45 -1.21
C VAL A 33 25.10 8.45 -1.13
N GLN A 34 24.41 9.51 -1.57
CA GLN A 34 22.95 9.55 -1.55
C GLN A 34 22.34 8.56 -2.56
N GLN A 35 22.90 8.47 -3.77
CA GLN A 35 22.46 7.48 -4.77
C GLN A 35 22.65 6.05 -4.27
N ALA A 36 23.79 5.75 -3.66
CA ALA A 36 24.06 4.44 -3.07
C ALA A 36 23.07 4.10 -1.93
N ARG A 37 22.77 5.08 -1.05
CA ARG A 37 21.79 4.89 0.02
C ARG A 37 20.39 4.61 -0.52
N GLU A 38 19.95 5.33 -1.54
CA GLU A 38 18.62 5.09 -2.13
C GLU A 38 18.55 3.74 -2.86
N ALA A 39 19.62 3.34 -3.56
CA ALA A 39 19.68 2.02 -4.17
C ALA A 39 19.60 0.89 -3.12
N ALA A 40 20.25 1.06 -1.97
CA ALA A 40 20.16 0.13 -0.85
C ALA A 40 18.74 0.10 -0.25
N ARG A 41 18.11 1.25 -0.03
CA ARG A 41 16.72 1.32 0.46
C ARG A 41 15.75 0.65 -0.52
N ARG A 42 15.87 0.93 -1.82
CA ARG A 42 15.08 0.27 -2.87
C ARG A 42 15.24 -1.24 -2.86
N SER A 43 16.47 -1.73 -2.70
CA SER A 43 16.75 -3.16 -2.58
C SER A 43 16.06 -3.76 -1.36
N GLN A 44 16.05 -3.04 -0.23
CA GLN A 44 15.33 -3.45 0.96
C GLN A 44 13.80 -3.47 0.74
N CYS A 45 13.22 -2.48 0.06
CA CYS A 45 11.77 -2.48 -0.24
C CYS A 45 11.37 -3.67 -1.12
N LYS A 46 12.20 -3.99 -2.14
CA LYS A 46 12.02 -5.21 -2.95
C LYS A 46 12.13 -6.49 -2.12
N ASN A 47 13.07 -6.55 -1.17
CA ASN A 47 13.23 -7.69 -0.28
C ASN A 47 12.01 -7.86 0.64
N ASN A 48 11.46 -6.77 1.17
CA ASN A 48 10.24 -6.80 1.98
C ASN A 48 9.05 -7.34 1.17
N LEU A 49 8.84 -6.87 -0.06
CA LEU A 49 7.84 -7.43 -0.97
C LEU A 49 8.07 -8.92 -1.26
N LYS A 50 9.33 -9.34 -1.43
CA LYS A 50 9.66 -10.76 -1.63
C LYS A 50 9.32 -11.60 -0.40
N GLN A 51 9.61 -11.11 0.81
CA GLN A 51 9.24 -11.78 2.06
C GLN A 51 7.72 -11.91 2.21
N ILE A 52 6.97 -10.85 1.90
CA ILE A 52 5.50 -10.88 1.89
C ILE A 52 5.00 -11.95 0.90
N ALA A 53 5.48 -11.94 -0.34
CA ALA A 53 5.04 -12.91 -1.34
C ALA A 53 5.38 -14.36 -0.95
N LEU A 54 6.55 -14.60 -0.34
CA LEU A 54 6.89 -15.91 0.21
C LEU A 54 5.94 -16.33 1.34
N ALA A 55 5.57 -15.40 2.22
CA ALA A 55 4.59 -15.65 3.27
C ALA A 55 3.20 -16.01 2.69
N PHE A 56 2.79 -15.38 1.59
CA PHE A 56 1.58 -15.73 0.85
C PHE A 56 1.62 -17.18 0.33
N HIS A 57 2.75 -17.61 -0.24
CA HIS A 57 2.91 -18.98 -0.71
C HIS A 57 2.91 -20.00 0.45
N ASN A 58 3.62 -19.70 1.54
CA ASN A 58 3.61 -20.56 2.73
C ASN A 58 2.21 -20.68 3.36
N TYR A 59 1.46 -19.57 3.41
CA TYR A 59 0.06 -19.58 3.84
C TYR A 59 -0.78 -20.44 2.89
N HIS A 60 -0.64 -20.24 1.58
CA HIS A 60 -1.37 -20.99 0.56
C HIS A 60 -1.09 -22.50 0.63
N ASP A 61 0.14 -22.92 0.92
CA ASP A 61 0.50 -24.33 1.02
C ASP A 61 -0.27 -25.06 2.13
N VAL A 62 -0.53 -24.35 3.24
CA VAL A 62 -1.29 -24.87 4.39
C VAL A 62 -2.79 -24.70 4.19
N SER A 63 -3.25 -23.52 3.78
CA SER A 63 -4.68 -23.17 3.73
C SER A 63 -5.35 -23.45 2.38
N LYS A 64 -4.58 -23.77 1.32
CA LYS A 64 -5.03 -23.98 -0.08
C LYS A 64 -5.72 -22.78 -0.73
N GLN A 65 -5.48 -21.60 -0.17
CA GLN A 65 -5.99 -20.30 -0.60
C GLN A 65 -5.08 -19.20 -0.06
N PHE A 66 -5.15 -18.01 -0.63
CA PHE A 66 -4.58 -16.81 -0.05
C PHE A 66 -5.40 -16.30 1.14
N PRO A 67 -4.78 -15.52 2.05
CA PRO A 67 -5.46 -14.94 3.20
C PRO A 67 -6.55 -13.97 2.78
N VAL A 68 -7.58 -13.87 3.63
CA VAL A 68 -8.61 -12.85 3.49
C VAL A 68 -8.00 -11.47 3.63
N SER A 69 -8.34 -10.56 2.72
CA SER A 69 -7.68 -9.26 2.61
C SER A 69 -8.54 -8.12 3.12
N ILE A 70 -9.84 -8.22 2.87
CA ILE A 70 -10.83 -7.24 3.29
C ILE A 70 -11.98 -8.02 3.93
N SER A 71 -12.39 -7.61 5.12
CA SER A 71 -13.52 -8.23 5.81
C SER A 71 -14.35 -7.20 6.56
N TRP A 72 -15.64 -7.48 6.67
CA TRP A 72 -16.62 -6.54 7.23
C TRP A 72 -17.77 -7.28 7.93
N SER A 73 -18.06 -6.97 9.20
CA SER A 73 -19.24 -7.52 9.88
C SER A 73 -20.30 -6.46 10.12
N GLY A 74 -21.17 -6.23 9.14
CA GLY A 74 -22.62 -6.12 9.36
C GLY A 74 -23.19 -4.99 10.23
N SER A 75 -22.92 -5.13 11.52
CA SER A 75 -23.44 -4.32 12.62
C SER A 75 -22.37 -3.45 13.27
N ASP A 76 -21.08 -3.75 13.11
CA ASP A 76 -19.95 -2.98 13.65
C ASP A 76 -18.68 -3.20 12.80
N ASP A 77 -18.23 -2.18 12.05
CA ASP A 77 -17.05 -2.21 11.16
C ASP A 77 -15.74 -2.61 11.87
N PHE A 78 -15.73 -2.56 13.20
CA PHE A 78 -14.58 -2.86 14.04
C PHE A 78 -14.45 -4.35 14.36
N ARG A 79 -15.52 -5.13 14.15
CA ARG A 79 -15.55 -6.57 14.43
C ARG A 79 -15.25 -7.35 13.15
N GLY A 80 -14.20 -8.18 13.17
CA GLY A 80 -13.81 -9.07 12.08
C GLY A 80 -12.88 -8.48 11.01
N ALA A 81 -12.63 -7.16 10.98
CA ALA A 81 -11.89 -6.46 9.90
C ALA A 81 -10.35 -6.60 9.93
N PHE A 82 -9.82 -7.81 10.10
CA PHE A 82 -8.38 -8.07 10.05
C PHE A 82 -7.89 -8.16 8.61
N SER A 83 -6.79 -7.48 8.30
CA SER A 83 -6.16 -7.52 6.98
C SER A 83 -5.43 -8.85 6.76
N ASP A 84 -5.05 -9.10 5.51
CA ASP A 84 -4.20 -10.22 5.14
C ASP A 84 -2.88 -10.26 5.93
N LYS A 85 -2.32 -9.09 6.28
CA LYS A 85 -1.04 -8.94 7.00
C LYS A 85 -1.07 -9.62 8.36
N VAL A 86 -2.22 -9.62 9.04
CA VAL A 86 -2.41 -10.33 10.31
C VAL A 86 -2.22 -11.83 10.12
N PHE A 87 -2.81 -12.39 9.07
CA PHE A 87 -2.73 -13.82 8.78
C PHE A 87 -1.35 -14.25 8.25
N LEU A 88 -0.56 -13.32 7.72
CA LEU A 88 0.81 -13.57 7.25
C LEU A 88 1.84 -13.60 8.38
N LEU A 89 1.57 -13.01 9.55
CA LEU A 89 2.53 -12.92 10.66
C LEU A 89 3.22 -14.25 11.02
N PRO A 90 2.52 -15.40 11.14
CA PRO A 90 3.18 -16.69 11.45
C PRO A 90 4.17 -17.15 10.38
N TYR A 91 4.03 -16.67 9.15
CA TYR A 91 4.83 -17.02 7.99
C TYR A 91 5.94 -15.98 7.69
N MET A 92 6.09 -14.98 8.57
CA MET A 92 7.08 -13.91 8.51
C MET A 92 7.90 -13.81 9.81
N ASP A 93 8.10 -14.93 10.51
CA ASP A 93 8.79 -15.02 11.81
C ASP A 93 8.16 -14.17 12.94
N MET A 94 6.88 -13.80 12.81
CA MET A 94 6.13 -12.99 13.77
C MET A 94 5.02 -13.80 14.48
N LYS A 95 5.26 -15.10 14.69
CA LYS A 95 4.28 -16.01 15.32
C LYS A 95 3.87 -15.58 16.73
N SER A 96 4.77 -15.01 17.52
CA SER A 96 4.48 -14.51 18.87
C SER A 96 3.47 -13.35 18.86
N ALA A 97 3.60 -12.43 17.90
CA ALA A 97 2.65 -11.35 17.71
C ALA A 97 1.27 -11.90 17.31
N TYR A 98 1.23 -12.86 16.38
CA TYR A 98 -0.03 -13.50 15.96
C TYR A 98 -0.79 -14.15 17.12
N GLN A 99 -0.08 -14.86 18.01
CA GLN A 99 -0.68 -15.54 19.17
C GLN A 99 -1.26 -14.57 20.21
N GLN A 100 -0.83 -13.31 20.21
CA GLN A 100 -1.35 -12.27 21.09
C GLN A 100 -2.60 -11.56 20.52
N ILE A 101 -3.01 -11.90 19.29
CA ILE A 101 -4.21 -11.32 18.68
C ILE A 101 -5.44 -12.05 19.20
N ASP A 102 -6.32 -11.29 19.85
CA ASP A 102 -7.67 -11.69 20.18
C ASP A 102 -8.57 -11.63 18.94
N PHE A 103 -8.82 -12.81 18.38
CA PHE A 103 -9.79 -13.03 17.31
C PHE A 103 -11.22 -13.24 17.82
N VAL A 104 -11.43 -13.45 19.13
CA VAL A 104 -12.72 -13.76 19.76
C VAL A 104 -13.55 -12.49 19.94
N THR A 105 -12.97 -11.45 20.53
CA THR A 105 -13.63 -10.13 20.62
C THR A 105 -13.77 -9.49 19.23
N GLY A 106 -12.88 -9.90 18.31
CA GLY A 106 -12.97 -9.57 16.89
C GLY A 106 -12.52 -8.14 16.56
N CYS A 107 -11.89 -7.39 17.46
CA CYS A 107 -11.45 -6.02 17.18
C CYS A 107 -10.29 -5.96 16.17
N GLY A 108 -10.62 -5.89 14.89
CA GLY A 108 -9.65 -5.85 13.79
C GLY A 108 -9.08 -4.47 13.50
N ALA A 109 -9.87 -3.42 13.74
CA ALA A 109 -9.48 -2.05 13.49
C ALA A 109 -8.65 -1.45 14.64
N PHE A 110 -7.43 -1.01 14.32
CA PHE A 110 -6.67 -0.10 15.17
C PHE A 110 -6.71 1.30 14.58
N ASP A 111 -7.43 2.19 15.25
CA ASP A 111 -7.36 3.63 15.01
C ASP A 111 -7.38 4.40 16.33
N SER A 112 -6.32 5.15 16.58
CA SER A 112 -6.23 6.09 17.70
C SER A 112 -7.14 7.32 17.51
N GLY A 113 -7.66 7.53 16.29
CA GLY A 113 -8.59 8.61 15.95
C GLY A 113 -10.04 8.34 16.36
N GLY A 114 -10.30 7.30 17.15
CA GLY A 114 -11.63 6.96 17.68
C GLY A 114 -12.39 5.89 16.89
N TRP A 115 -11.80 5.33 15.82
CA TRP A 115 -12.39 4.27 14.99
C TRP A 115 -11.91 2.89 15.45
N ASN A 116 -12.32 2.51 16.66
CA ASN A 116 -12.03 1.21 17.26
C ASN A 116 -13.29 0.60 17.85
N CYS A 117 -13.21 -0.67 18.25
CA CYS A 117 -14.27 -1.28 19.01
C CYS A 117 -14.41 -0.55 20.36
N GLY A 118 -15.56 0.10 20.57
CA GLY A 118 -15.84 0.84 21.80
C GLY A 118 -15.58 -0.02 23.05
N GLY A 119 -15.09 0.61 24.12
CA GLY A 119 -14.65 -0.08 25.34
C GLY A 119 -13.16 -0.44 25.37
N GLY A 120 -12.42 -0.20 24.27
CA GLY A 120 -10.98 -0.40 24.16
C GLY A 120 -10.65 -1.60 23.26
N ASN A 121 -9.62 -1.46 22.43
CA ASN A 121 -9.17 -2.53 21.55
C ASN A 121 -8.19 -3.47 22.30
N PRO A 122 -8.54 -4.75 22.56
CA PRO A 122 -7.67 -5.69 23.26
C PRO A 122 -6.37 -5.97 22.49
N ASN A 123 -6.36 -5.76 21.18
CA ASN A 123 -5.23 -5.96 20.30
C ASN A 123 -4.31 -4.74 20.22
N ILE A 124 -4.55 -3.65 20.96
CA ILE A 124 -3.81 -2.39 20.81
C ILE A 124 -2.30 -2.56 20.95
N ALA A 125 -1.82 -3.36 21.90
CA ALA A 125 -0.40 -3.57 22.11
C ALA A 125 0.26 -4.26 20.90
N THR A 126 -0.36 -5.33 20.40
CA THR A 126 0.11 -6.08 19.23
C THR A 126 -0.02 -5.27 17.94
N GLN A 127 -1.16 -4.62 17.73
CA GLN A 127 -1.41 -3.83 16.52
C GLN A 127 -0.56 -2.57 16.48
N SER A 128 -0.04 -2.09 17.61
CA SER A 128 0.94 -0.99 17.68
C SER A 128 2.37 -1.41 17.36
N LEU A 129 2.65 -2.68 17.08
CA LEU A 129 4.01 -3.11 16.76
C LEU A 129 4.49 -2.51 15.42
N ARG A 130 5.74 -2.01 15.43
CA ARG A 130 6.48 -1.61 14.22
C ARG A 130 7.04 -2.85 13.56
N LEU A 131 6.53 -3.18 12.38
CA LEU A 131 6.98 -4.34 11.60
C LEU A 131 7.73 -3.85 10.36
N PRO A 132 9.07 -3.80 10.38
CA PRO A 132 9.86 -3.30 9.24
C PRO A 132 9.59 -4.06 7.95
N ALA A 133 9.16 -5.32 8.02
CA ALA A 133 8.79 -6.11 6.85
C ALA A 133 7.57 -5.54 6.08
N PHE A 134 6.71 -4.74 6.73
CA PHE A 134 5.57 -4.08 6.09
C PHE A 134 5.83 -2.61 5.73
N MET A 135 7.04 -2.11 5.93
CA MET A 135 7.40 -0.71 5.63
C MET A 135 8.62 -0.66 4.71
N CYS A 136 8.52 0.11 3.63
CA CYS A 136 9.66 0.48 2.79
C CYS A 136 10.50 1.54 3.53
N PRO A 137 11.83 1.35 3.71
CA PRO A 137 12.67 2.36 4.33
C PRO A 137 12.80 3.68 3.55
N SER A 138 12.34 3.73 2.29
CA SER A 138 12.23 4.99 1.54
C SER A 138 10.94 5.75 1.86
N GLU A 139 9.97 5.17 2.57
CA GLU A 139 8.78 5.89 3.02
C GLU A 139 9.16 6.96 4.05
N ALA A 140 8.92 8.21 3.69
CA ALA A 140 9.28 9.37 4.50
C ALA A 140 8.16 9.78 5.47
N ASN A 141 6.93 9.37 5.19
CA ASN A 141 5.77 9.68 6.02
C ASN A 141 5.61 8.66 7.15
N ALA A 142 5.14 9.12 8.30
CA ALA A 142 4.67 8.27 9.40
C ALA A 142 3.32 8.83 9.84
N ALA A 143 2.31 8.00 10.08
CA ALA A 143 0.99 8.49 10.54
C ALA A 143 1.04 8.97 12.01
N ALA A 144 0.21 9.96 12.40
CA ALA A 144 0.41 10.84 13.58
C ALA A 144 0.30 10.13 14.92
N SER A 145 -0.24 8.92 14.90
CA SER A 145 -0.39 8.03 16.04
C SER A 145 0.33 6.69 15.86
N GLY A 146 1.12 6.58 14.80
CA GLY A 146 1.62 5.33 14.24
C GLY A 146 2.85 4.79 14.95
N GLN A 147 2.64 3.69 15.67
CA GLN A 147 3.66 2.65 15.76
C GLN A 147 3.34 1.47 14.80
N ALA A 148 2.23 1.53 14.05
CA ALA A 148 1.75 0.44 13.20
C ALA A 148 1.80 0.73 11.68
N ASN A 149 2.70 1.61 11.25
CA ASN A 149 2.74 2.07 9.87
C ASN A 149 3.10 0.97 8.86
N PHE A 150 2.51 1.07 7.67
CA PHE A 150 2.78 0.18 6.55
C PHE A 150 2.53 0.87 5.22
N ASN A 151 3.13 0.37 4.15
CA ASN A 151 3.00 0.95 2.83
C ASN A 151 3.10 -0.09 1.71
N TYR A 152 2.59 -1.30 1.98
CA TYR A 152 2.40 -2.36 1.00
C TYR A 152 0.94 -2.83 1.01
N ALA A 153 0.34 -2.98 -0.16
CA ALA A 153 -1.07 -3.28 -0.32
C ALA A 153 -1.30 -4.41 -1.30
N ILE A 154 -2.36 -5.19 -1.07
CA ILE A 154 -2.76 -6.26 -1.98
C ILE A 154 -3.49 -5.72 -3.22
N ASN A 155 -3.31 -6.39 -4.35
CA ASN A 155 -3.98 -6.06 -5.61
C ASN A 155 -5.49 -6.37 -5.56
N HIS A 156 -6.33 -5.34 -5.70
CA HIS A 156 -7.79 -5.41 -5.74
C HIS A 156 -8.37 -5.52 -7.17
N GLY A 157 -7.52 -5.46 -8.20
CA GLY A 157 -7.93 -5.53 -9.59
C GLY A 157 -8.24 -4.18 -10.20
N THR A 158 -9.05 -4.17 -11.26
CA THR A 158 -9.52 -2.96 -11.95
C THR A 158 -11.00 -2.69 -11.62
N SER A 159 -11.44 -1.45 -11.76
CA SER A 159 -12.85 -1.09 -11.66
C SER A 159 -13.59 -1.63 -12.90
N HIS A 160 -14.67 -2.39 -12.70
CA HIS A 160 -15.42 -3.02 -13.79
C HIS A 160 -16.23 -2.02 -14.63
N ALA A 161 -16.50 -2.39 -15.89
CA ALA A 161 -16.95 -1.53 -16.98
C ALA A 161 -18.48 -1.44 -17.22
N ASN A 162 -19.32 -2.15 -16.46
CA ASN A 162 -20.77 -2.20 -16.76
C ASN A 162 -21.60 -1.46 -15.71
N HIS A 163 -21.56 -0.13 -15.73
CA HIS A 163 -22.34 0.69 -14.81
C HIS A 163 -23.05 1.84 -15.53
N THR A 164 -24.33 1.63 -15.86
CA THR A 164 -25.22 2.70 -16.31
C THR A 164 -26.24 3.02 -15.22
N GLY A 165 -25.92 4.02 -14.39
CA GLY A 165 -26.95 4.77 -13.65
C GLY A 165 -27.11 4.49 -12.16
N ALA A 166 -27.82 5.43 -11.53
CA ALA A 166 -27.98 5.58 -10.09
C ALA A 166 -28.68 4.42 -9.35
N GLN A 167 -29.39 3.55 -10.07
CA GLN A 167 -30.20 2.49 -9.49
C GLN A 167 -29.47 1.13 -9.40
N ASP A 168 -28.34 0.97 -10.10
CA ASP A 168 -27.49 -0.24 -10.02
C ASP A 168 -26.35 -0.10 -9.00
N ARG A 169 -26.41 0.97 -8.19
CA ARG A 169 -25.51 1.34 -7.09
C ARG A 169 -25.48 0.35 -5.90
N ARG A 170 -26.12 -0.82 -6.01
CA ARG A 170 -26.41 -1.72 -4.86
C ARG A 170 -26.16 -3.21 -5.15
N SER A 171 -25.51 -3.57 -6.26
CA SER A 171 -25.48 -4.97 -6.73
C SER A 171 -24.09 -5.55 -7.02
N VAL A 172 -22.98 -4.85 -6.77
CA VAL A 172 -21.68 -5.23 -7.37
C VAL A 172 -20.60 -5.70 -6.38
N ASN A 173 -21.00 -5.84 -5.14
CA ASN A 173 -20.55 -6.87 -4.21
C ASN A 173 -19.86 -8.08 -4.84
N GLY A 174 -18.52 -8.06 -4.81
CA GLY A 174 -17.70 -9.22 -5.13
C GLY A 174 -17.44 -9.47 -6.63
N SER A 175 -17.31 -8.40 -7.42
CA SER A 175 -16.80 -8.48 -8.81
C SER A 175 -15.37 -7.95 -8.93
N HIS A 176 -14.56 -8.10 -7.88
CA HIS A 176 -13.15 -7.76 -7.91
C HIS A 176 -12.40 -8.86 -8.67
N ASN A 177 -11.60 -8.45 -9.66
CA ASN A 177 -10.81 -9.33 -10.49
C ASN A 177 -9.32 -9.32 -10.11
N GLY A 178 -8.93 -8.74 -8.96
CA GLY A 178 -7.56 -8.80 -8.43
C GLY A 178 -7.29 -10.07 -7.61
N VAL A 179 -6.18 -10.10 -6.85
CA VAL A 179 -5.85 -11.24 -5.97
C VAL A 179 -6.48 -11.09 -4.57
N ALA A 180 -6.87 -9.88 -4.19
CA ALA A 180 -7.58 -9.63 -2.94
C ALA A 180 -8.90 -10.41 -2.88
N SER A 181 -9.21 -10.93 -1.70
CA SER A 181 -10.53 -11.51 -1.42
C SER A 181 -11.26 -10.70 -0.37
N PHE A 182 -12.50 -10.34 -0.68
CA PHE A 182 -13.44 -9.72 0.24
C PHE A 182 -14.31 -10.77 0.92
N VAL A 183 -14.39 -10.79 2.26
CA VAL A 183 -15.29 -11.72 2.98
C VAL A 183 -16.22 -10.95 3.91
N GLN A 184 -17.52 -11.15 3.73
CA GLN A 184 -18.53 -10.67 4.66
C GLN A 184 -18.46 -11.50 5.96
N GLY A 185 -18.35 -10.80 7.09
CA GLY A 185 -18.34 -11.38 8.44
C GLY A 185 -19.69 -11.96 8.84
N ALA A 186 -19.67 -12.98 9.68
CA ALA A 186 -20.87 -13.65 10.19
C ALA A 186 -21.78 -12.66 10.94
N GLY A 187 -23.09 -12.70 10.69
CA GLY A 187 -24.08 -11.83 11.34
C GLY A 187 -24.30 -10.48 10.66
N ALA A 188 -23.57 -10.18 9.58
CA ALA A 188 -24.03 -9.14 8.68
C ALA A 188 -25.40 -9.52 8.12
N PRO A 189 -26.40 -8.63 8.15
CA PRO A 189 -27.58 -8.85 7.34
C PRO A 189 -27.10 -9.16 5.92
N ASN A 190 -27.89 -9.88 5.14
CA ASN A 190 -27.72 -9.94 3.67
C ASN A 190 -27.98 -8.55 3.05
N SER A 191 -27.46 -7.50 3.67
CA SER A 191 -27.48 -6.15 3.24
C SER A 191 -26.73 -6.17 1.92
N HIS A 192 -27.40 -5.60 0.92
CA HIS A 192 -27.02 -5.61 -0.47
C HIS A 192 -25.68 -4.88 -0.74
N TRP A 193 -24.85 -4.65 0.28
CA TRP A 193 -23.68 -3.80 0.29
C TRP A 193 -22.34 -4.53 0.23
N LEU A 194 -22.25 -5.83 0.62
CA LEU A 194 -21.07 -6.69 0.40
C LEU A 194 -21.46 -8.19 0.22
N ARG A 195 -21.20 -8.82 -0.93
CA ARG A 195 -21.23 -10.30 -1.13
C ARG A 195 -19.79 -10.75 -1.03
N SER A 196 -19.54 -11.78 -0.24
CA SER A 196 -18.20 -12.39 -0.14
C SER A 196 -17.71 -12.81 -1.52
N ASP A 197 -16.52 -12.34 -1.88
CA ASP A 197 -15.74 -12.92 -2.97
C ASP A 197 -15.43 -14.38 -2.63
N GLN A 198 -15.22 -15.18 -3.69
CA GLN A 198 -14.54 -16.45 -3.49
C GLN A 198 -13.10 -16.19 -3.04
N ARG A 199 -12.66 -16.98 -2.05
CA ARG A 199 -11.27 -17.00 -1.62
C ARG A 199 -10.40 -17.36 -2.83
N VAL A 200 -9.38 -16.55 -3.09
CA VAL A 200 -8.49 -16.73 -4.24
C VAL A 200 -7.42 -17.76 -3.90
N ASN A 201 -7.11 -18.66 -4.81
CA ASN A 201 -5.95 -19.55 -4.73
C ASN A 201 -5.14 -19.45 -6.04
N THR A 202 -4.00 -20.11 -6.10
CA THR A 202 -3.14 -20.09 -7.30
C THR A 202 -3.86 -20.58 -8.56
N ALA A 203 -4.74 -21.57 -8.45
CA ALA A 203 -5.54 -22.07 -9.58
C ALA A 203 -6.61 -21.08 -10.06
N GLY A 204 -7.06 -20.17 -9.19
CA GLY A 204 -8.00 -19.09 -9.51
C GLY A 204 -7.36 -17.91 -10.26
N ILE A 205 -6.06 -17.96 -10.55
CA ILE A 205 -5.33 -16.97 -11.35
C ILE A 205 -5.12 -17.55 -12.76
N SER A 206 -6.18 -17.51 -13.57
CA SER A 206 -6.17 -18.06 -14.93
C SER A 206 -5.30 -17.27 -15.90
N ASP A 207 -5.05 -15.99 -15.62
CA ASP A 207 -4.20 -15.12 -16.45
C ASP A 207 -2.69 -15.39 -16.25
N GLY A 208 -2.34 -16.27 -15.32
CA GLY A 208 -0.98 -16.67 -15.01
C GLY A 208 -0.39 -15.95 -13.79
N THR A 209 0.22 -16.72 -12.88
CA THR A 209 0.77 -16.18 -11.63
C THR A 209 1.97 -15.24 -11.84
N SER A 210 2.72 -15.40 -12.94
CA SER A 210 3.84 -14.53 -13.29
C SER A 210 3.42 -13.18 -13.90
N THR A 211 2.17 -13.07 -14.32
CA THR A 211 1.59 -11.93 -15.04
C THR A 211 0.56 -11.18 -14.21
N THR A 212 0.03 -11.78 -13.15
CA THR A 212 -0.87 -11.10 -12.20
C THR A 212 -0.10 -10.51 -11.01
N ALA A 213 -0.32 -9.23 -10.73
CA ALA A 213 0.19 -8.55 -9.56
C ALA A 213 -0.47 -9.10 -8.28
N LEU A 214 0.34 -9.36 -7.25
CA LEU A 214 -0.13 -9.77 -5.93
C LEU A 214 -0.16 -8.58 -4.98
N TYR A 215 0.95 -7.84 -4.92
CA TYR A 215 1.20 -6.84 -3.89
C TYR A 215 2.00 -5.67 -4.46
N ALA A 216 1.77 -4.45 -4.03
CA ALA A 216 2.56 -3.30 -4.46
C ALA A 216 2.87 -2.33 -3.33
N GLU A 217 3.87 -1.49 -3.57
CA GLU A 217 4.09 -0.28 -2.79
C GLU A 217 2.89 0.67 -2.89
N THR A 218 2.52 1.21 -1.74
CA THR A 218 1.62 2.35 -1.60
C THR A 218 2.33 3.45 -0.79
N GLN A 219 1.72 4.62 -0.70
CA GLN A 219 2.24 5.72 0.12
C GLN A 219 1.40 5.91 1.37
N ILE A 220 2.08 6.21 2.47
CA ILE A 220 1.44 6.67 3.70
C ILE A 220 0.98 8.11 3.50
N ASP A 221 -0.18 8.45 4.06
CA ASP A 221 -0.66 9.81 3.99
C ASP A 221 0.32 10.80 4.65
N TYR A 222 0.52 11.94 4.00
CA TYR A 222 1.24 13.07 4.59
C TYR A 222 0.39 13.65 5.72
N LEU A 223 0.95 13.64 6.92
CA LEU A 223 0.28 14.19 8.07
C LEU A 223 0.19 15.70 8.02
N SER A 224 -1.03 16.19 7.99
CA SER A 224 -1.30 17.58 8.26
C SER A 224 -2.59 17.75 9.05
N SER A 225 -2.63 18.80 9.87
CA SER A 225 -3.86 19.26 10.54
C SER A 225 -4.76 20.06 9.61
N GLN A 226 -4.26 20.46 8.43
CA GLN A 226 -4.97 21.27 7.44
C GLN A 226 -5.21 20.46 6.16
N PRO A 227 -6.46 20.06 5.85
CA PRO A 227 -6.78 19.38 4.60
C PRO A 227 -6.21 20.11 3.38
N GLY A 228 -5.54 19.39 2.48
CA GLY A 228 -4.98 19.95 1.24
C GLY A 228 -3.62 20.65 1.38
N SER A 229 -2.96 20.57 2.54
CA SER A 229 -1.62 21.12 2.75
C SER A 229 -0.46 20.18 2.38
N ASP A 230 -0.72 19.18 1.53
CA ASP A 230 0.33 18.29 1.04
C ASP A 230 1.36 19.05 0.19
N PRO A 231 2.67 18.91 0.45
CA PRO A 231 3.71 19.45 -0.43
C PRO A 231 3.69 18.88 -1.86
N ASP A 232 3.02 17.75 -2.09
CA ASP A 232 2.68 17.18 -3.40
C ASP A 232 1.18 17.39 -3.70
N PRO A 233 0.79 18.54 -4.28
CA PRO A 233 -0.59 18.87 -4.57
C PRO A 233 -1.18 18.05 -5.73
N ALA A 234 -0.35 17.30 -6.48
CA ALA A 234 -0.77 16.48 -7.60
C ALA A 234 -1.27 15.11 -7.14
N ARG A 235 -0.59 14.49 -6.17
CA ARG A 235 -1.01 13.20 -5.57
C ARG A 235 -1.91 13.38 -4.35
N ARG A 236 -1.78 14.51 -3.63
CA ARG A 236 -2.50 14.87 -2.39
C ARG A 236 -2.62 13.69 -1.42
N ARG A 237 -1.50 13.32 -0.83
CA ARG A 237 -1.36 12.32 0.24
C ARG A 237 -1.94 12.78 1.58
N THR A 238 -2.58 13.93 1.71
CA THR A 238 -3.28 14.28 2.98
C THR A 238 -4.67 13.66 3.09
N GLN A 239 -5.34 13.45 1.95
CA GLN A 239 -6.73 13.02 1.89
C GLN A 239 -7.06 12.52 0.48
N VAL A 240 -7.94 11.53 0.38
CA VAL A 240 -8.44 11.01 -0.89
C VAL A 240 -9.26 12.08 -1.64
N HIS A 241 -9.19 12.08 -2.97
CA HIS A 241 -10.03 12.97 -3.77
C HIS A 241 -11.51 12.55 -3.73
N SER A 242 -12.38 13.49 -4.04
CA SER A 242 -13.83 13.27 -4.04
C SER A 242 -14.28 12.17 -5.01
N TRP A 243 -15.56 11.84 -4.96
CA TRP A 243 -16.17 10.73 -5.69
C TRP A 243 -15.94 10.86 -7.20
N ALA A 244 -15.35 9.83 -7.81
CA ALA A 244 -15.42 9.56 -9.24
C ALA A 244 -16.68 8.71 -9.48
N ASP A 245 -17.58 9.21 -10.32
CA ASP A 245 -18.81 8.51 -10.66
C ASP A 245 -18.53 7.19 -11.42
N SER A 246 -19.56 6.38 -11.60
CA SER A 246 -19.45 5.15 -12.36
C SER A 246 -19.34 5.46 -13.86
N SER A 247 -18.36 4.84 -14.53
CA SER A 247 -18.14 4.98 -15.97
C SER A 247 -18.17 3.61 -16.68
N PRO A 248 -18.48 3.55 -17.98
CA PRO A 248 -18.62 2.28 -18.70
C PRO A 248 -17.26 1.64 -19.07
N SER A 249 -16.14 2.17 -18.58
CA SER A 249 -14.82 1.59 -18.81
C SER A 249 -13.83 1.99 -17.71
N THR A 250 -12.83 1.15 -17.47
CA THR A 250 -11.71 1.45 -16.56
C THR A 250 -11.00 2.75 -16.94
N SER A 251 -10.83 3.00 -18.25
CA SER A 251 -10.24 4.24 -18.75
C SER A 251 -11.06 5.47 -18.39
N ALA A 252 -12.39 5.41 -18.53
CA ALA A 252 -13.25 6.54 -18.23
C ALA A 252 -13.39 6.77 -16.72
N THR A 253 -13.44 5.71 -15.90
CA THR A 253 -13.39 5.81 -14.43
C THR A 253 -12.09 6.47 -13.96
N ARG A 254 -10.94 6.08 -14.54
CA ARG A 254 -9.65 6.76 -14.26
C ARG A 254 -9.70 8.24 -14.61
N GLN A 255 -10.23 8.61 -15.79
CA GLN A 255 -10.30 10.02 -16.21
C GLN A 255 -11.18 10.87 -15.28
N GLN A 256 -12.29 10.30 -14.78
CA GLN A 256 -13.13 11.00 -13.80
C GLN A 256 -12.38 11.24 -12.48
N CYS A 257 -11.62 10.26 -11.99
CA CYS A 257 -10.76 10.46 -10.82
C CYS A 257 -9.69 11.54 -11.09
N ILE A 258 -9.01 11.49 -12.24
CA ILE A 258 -8.01 12.51 -12.63
C ILE A 258 -8.63 13.91 -12.67
N ALA A 259 -9.85 14.05 -13.18
CA ALA A 259 -10.57 15.32 -13.24
C ALA A 259 -11.01 15.86 -11.87
N GLN A 260 -11.00 15.02 -10.83
CA GLN A 260 -11.49 15.42 -9.52
C GLN A 260 -10.56 16.42 -8.83
N THR A 261 -11.15 17.51 -8.35
CA THR A 261 -10.45 18.61 -7.65
C THR A 261 -10.88 18.74 -6.19
N GLY A 262 -12.10 18.31 -5.87
CA GLY A 262 -12.62 18.24 -4.51
C GLY A 262 -11.88 17.21 -3.68
N LEU A 263 -11.75 17.48 -2.40
CA LEU A 263 -11.28 16.52 -1.41
C LEU A 263 -12.49 15.95 -0.67
N SER A 264 -12.51 14.64 -0.44
CA SER A 264 -13.55 14.00 0.37
C SER A 264 -12.95 12.83 1.15
N GLY A 265 -13.71 12.25 2.08
CA GLY A 265 -13.19 11.20 2.95
C GLY A 265 -12.46 11.78 4.16
N ARG A 266 -11.71 10.94 4.88
CA ARG A 266 -11.12 11.31 6.17
C ARG A 266 -9.63 11.57 6.00
N PRO A 267 -9.08 12.66 6.55
CA PRO A 267 -7.67 12.96 6.39
C PRO A 267 -6.78 11.96 7.14
N ASN A 268 -5.56 11.78 6.62
CA ASN A 268 -4.48 11.05 7.28
C ASN A 268 -4.77 9.56 7.54
N MET A 269 -5.52 8.82 6.71
CA MET A 269 -5.91 7.42 6.97
C MET A 269 -4.92 6.38 6.42
N ARG A 270 -4.35 6.60 5.23
CA ARG A 270 -3.49 5.60 4.58
C ARG A 270 -2.25 5.33 5.40
N GLY A 271 -1.94 4.05 5.58
CA GLY A 271 -0.77 3.59 6.30
C GLY A 271 -0.87 3.70 7.82
N ARG A 272 -2.06 3.89 8.41
CA ARG A 272 -2.24 3.99 9.88
C ARG A 272 -1.97 2.68 10.62
N SER A 273 -2.53 1.58 10.13
CA SER A 273 -2.46 0.28 10.80
C SER A 273 -2.40 -0.86 9.80
N TRP A 274 -1.33 -1.65 9.86
CA TRP A 274 -1.21 -2.87 9.07
C TRP A 274 -2.30 -3.89 9.38
N ALA A 275 -2.89 -3.86 10.57
CA ALA A 275 -3.85 -4.88 10.99
C ALA A 275 -5.27 -4.67 10.45
N TRP A 276 -5.60 -3.46 10.02
CA TRP A 276 -6.95 -3.09 9.61
C TRP A 276 -7.15 -3.35 8.11
N SER A 277 -8.20 -4.10 7.76
CA SER A 277 -8.50 -4.54 6.40
C SER A 277 -9.21 -3.50 5.53
N PHE A 278 -9.34 -2.26 5.98
CA PHE A 278 -10.09 -1.24 5.24
C PHE A 278 -9.28 -0.70 4.05
N MET A 279 -9.86 -0.62 2.86
CA MET A 279 -9.10 -0.18 1.69
C MET A 279 -8.66 1.29 1.81
N GLY A 280 -9.43 2.16 2.49
CA GLY A 280 -9.04 3.55 2.74
C GLY A 280 -7.82 3.71 3.67
N VAL A 281 -7.49 2.70 4.50
CA VAL A 281 -6.18 2.69 5.20
C VAL A 281 -5.03 2.19 4.33
N GLY A 282 -5.29 1.82 3.07
CA GLY A 282 -4.29 1.33 2.13
C GLY A 282 -3.98 -0.16 2.26
N SER A 283 -4.87 -0.96 2.88
CA SER A 283 -4.68 -2.42 2.98
C SER A 283 -4.72 -3.12 1.60
N ALA A 284 -5.48 -2.56 0.66
CA ALA A 284 -5.55 -2.95 -0.73
C ALA A 284 -5.41 -1.72 -1.66
N TYR A 285 -5.02 -1.95 -2.92
CA TYR A 285 -4.95 -0.94 -3.97
C TYR A 285 -5.58 -1.45 -5.26
N ASN A 286 -5.92 -0.55 -6.19
CA ASN A 286 -6.55 -0.87 -7.45
C ASN A 286 -5.63 -0.50 -8.63
N HIS A 287 -5.69 -1.28 -9.71
CA HIS A 287 -4.95 -1.03 -10.95
C HIS A 287 -5.64 -0.01 -11.87
N THR A 288 -6.85 0.45 -11.58
CA THR A 288 -7.54 1.48 -12.39
C THR A 288 -6.70 2.74 -12.54
N MET A 289 -6.13 3.21 -11.42
CA MET A 289 -5.18 4.31 -11.40
C MET A 289 -3.77 3.79 -11.69
N MET A 290 -2.98 4.57 -12.42
CA MET A 290 -1.59 4.23 -12.74
C MET A 290 -0.66 4.45 -11.54
N PRO A 291 0.57 3.92 -11.56
CA PRO A 291 1.51 4.14 -10.48
C PRO A 291 1.79 5.62 -10.22
N ASN A 292 1.85 6.00 -8.94
CA ASN A 292 2.11 7.36 -8.48
C ASN A 292 1.05 8.39 -8.92
N GLU A 293 -0.16 7.95 -9.29
CA GLU A 293 -1.29 8.84 -9.55
C GLU A 293 -2.07 9.22 -8.28
N LYS A 294 -2.96 10.20 -8.44
CA LYS A 294 -3.92 10.55 -7.39
C LYS A 294 -4.89 9.40 -7.12
N THR A 295 -5.49 9.43 -5.92
CA THR A 295 -6.44 8.43 -5.45
C THR A 295 -7.78 9.10 -5.20
N CYS A 296 -8.89 8.43 -5.55
CA CYS A 296 -10.25 8.96 -5.39
C CYS A 296 -11.18 7.95 -4.74
N HIS A 297 -12.26 8.42 -4.11
CA HIS A 297 -13.42 7.58 -3.84
C HIS A 297 -14.13 7.23 -5.15
N SER A 298 -14.89 6.14 -5.16
CA SER A 298 -15.75 5.83 -6.30
C SER A 298 -17.06 5.16 -5.90
N TYR A 299 -18.06 5.32 -6.77
CA TYR A 299 -19.38 4.69 -6.74
C TYR A 299 -20.36 5.18 -5.67
N THR A 300 -20.26 4.71 -4.42
CA THR A 300 -21.40 4.79 -3.47
C THR A 300 -21.01 4.95 -2.00
N ASP A 301 -19.99 4.24 -1.54
CA ASP A 301 -19.53 4.28 -0.16
C ASP A 301 -18.01 4.06 -0.08
N ASP A 302 -17.41 4.53 1.02
CA ASP A 302 -15.98 4.41 1.26
C ASP A 302 -15.61 3.00 1.74
N TRP A 303 -16.51 2.35 2.49
CA TRP A 303 -16.37 1.04 3.15
C TRP A 303 -16.37 -0.17 2.22
N GLY A 304 -17.06 -0.11 1.09
CA GLY A 304 -17.33 -1.24 0.21
C GLY A 304 -16.14 -1.73 -0.63
N GLY A 305 -14.93 -1.21 -0.40
CA GLY A 305 -13.77 -1.56 -1.23
C GLY A 305 -13.81 -0.95 -2.63
N SER A 306 -14.60 0.11 -2.83
CA SER A 306 -14.81 0.73 -4.15
C SER A 306 -13.85 1.88 -4.46
N ASN A 307 -12.94 2.24 -3.55
CA ASN A 307 -12.00 3.35 -3.76
C ASN A 307 -10.97 3.07 -4.88
N LEU A 308 -10.62 4.10 -5.63
CA LEU A 308 -9.61 4.07 -6.68
C LEU A 308 -8.24 4.38 -6.08
N MET A 309 -7.77 3.48 -5.21
CA MET A 309 -6.49 3.60 -4.51
C MET A 309 -5.35 3.29 -5.48
N ALA A 310 -4.51 4.27 -5.78
CA ALA A 310 -3.34 4.08 -6.64
C ALA A 310 -2.20 3.37 -5.89
N SER A 311 -1.38 2.62 -6.62
CA SER A 311 -0.04 2.25 -6.14
C SER A 311 0.84 3.51 -6.08
N GLY A 312 1.84 3.50 -5.21
CA GLY A 312 2.69 4.67 -5.03
C GLY A 312 3.97 4.34 -4.28
N SER A 313 5.04 5.07 -4.60
CA SER A 313 6.35 4.88 -3.99
C SER A 313 7.11 6.21 -3.89
N GLN A 314 8.06 6.28 -2.96
CA GLN A 314 9.00 7.39 -2.87
C GLN A 314 10.18 7.22 -3.85
N HIS A 315 10.28 6.06 -4.51
CA HIS A 315 11.24 5.85 -5.58
C HIS A 315 10.86 6.69 -6.80
N ALA A 316 11.87 7.34 -7.40
CA ALA A 316 11.66 8.22 -8.54
C ALA A 316 11.06 7.46 -9.74
N GLY A 317 9.86 7.87 -10.17
CA GLY A 317 9.27 7.44 -11.44
C GLY A 317 8.77 6.00 -11.49
N MET A 318 8.70 5.27 -10.37
CA MET A 318 8.35 3.86 -10.38
C MET A 318 7.72 3.39 -9.08
N VAL A 319 7.18 2.16 -9.08
CA VAL A 319 6.72 1.43 -7.90
C VAL A 319 7.25 0.00 -7.96
N ASN A 320 7.60 -0.60 -6.81
CA ASN A 320 7.88 -2.03 -6.77
C ASN A 320 6.58 -2.82 -6.63
N VAL A 321 6.46 -3.90 -7.39
CA VAL A 321 5.30 -4.81 -7.42
C VAL A 321 5.79 -6.24 -7.29
N ALA A 322 5.21 -6.98 -6.35
CA ALA A 322 5.30 -8.42 -6.27
C ALA A 322 4.22 -9.06 -7.14
N MET A 323 4.62 -9.98 -8.01
CA MET A 323 3.73 -10.81 -8.82
C MET A 323 3.23 -12.01 -7.99
N ALA A 324 2.17 -12.67 -8.43
CA ALA A 324 1.56 -13.81 -7.73
C ALA A 324 2.41 -15.09 -7.74
N ASP A 325 3.48 -15.15 -8.54
CA ASP A 325 4.54 -16.17 -8.47
C ASP A 325 5.70 -15.78 -7.52
N GLY A 326 5.59 -14.61 -6.88
CA GLY A 326 6.56 -14.06 -5.95
C GLY A 326 7.76 -13.36 -6.59
N GLN A 327 7.81 -13.16 -7.90
CA GLN A 327 8.80 -12.25 -8.51
C GLN A 327 8.53 -10.80 -8.11
N VAL A 328 9.58 -10.00 -7.93
CA VAL A 328 9.45 -8.56 -7.61
C VAL A 328 10.07 -7.69 -8.68
N ARG A 329 9.24 -6.86 -9.30
CA ARG A 329 9.59 -6.00 -10.44
C ARG A 329 9.42 -4.54 -10.08
N GLY A 330 10.21 -3.68 -10.71
CA GLY A 330 10.00 -2.23 -10.65
C GLY A 330 9.22 -1.82 -11.88
N ILE A 331 8.04 -1.24 -11.70
CA ILE A 331 7.16 -0.80 -12.78
C ILE A 331 7.21 0.72 -12.87
N ASN A 332 7.51 1.24 -14.06
CA ASN A 332 7.58 2.68 -14.31
C ASN A 332 6.18 3.31 -14.25
N GLN A 333 6.07 4.53 -13.71
CA GLN A 333 4.84 5.32 -13.73
C GLN A 333 4.32 5.62 -15.15
N THR A 334 5.18 5.55 -16.16
CA THR A 334 4.82 5.72 -17.57
C THR A 334 4.50 4.40 -18.28
N VAL A 335 4.24 3.32 -17.54
CA VAL A 335 3.75 2.05 -18.10
C VAL A 335 2.48 2.30 -18.92
N ALA A 336 2.33 1.59 -20.04
CA ALA A 336 1.12 1.66 -20.85
C ALA A 336 -0.10 1.25 -20.02
N ASN A 337 -1.21 1.98 -20.16
CA ASN A 337 -2.38 1.78 -19.31
C ASN A 337 -2.90 0.34 -19.41
N GLU A 338 -2.92 -0.20 -20.63
CA GLU A 338 -3.44 -1.53 -20.94
C GLU A 338 -2.59 -2.62 -20.27
N VAL A 339 -1.27 -2.45 -20.24
CA VAL A 339 -0.35 -3.36 -19.55
C VAL A 339 -0.59 -3.32 -18.05
N TRP A 340 -0.69 -2.13 -17.47
CA TRP A 340 -0.93 -1.97 -16.03
C TRP A 340 -2.28 -2.52 -15.61
N TRP A 341 -3.33 -2.29 -16.39
CA TRP A 341 -4.66 -2.86 -16.15
C TRP A 341 -4.66 -4.38 -16.25
N ALA A 342 -4.01 -4.94 -17.27
CA ALA A 342 -3.96 -6.38 -17.50
C ALA A 342 -3.20 -7.14 -16.39
N ILE A 343 -2.10 -6.59 -15.86
CA ILE A 343 -1.43 -7.24 -14.72
C ILE A 343 -2.24 -7.14 -13.43
N GLY A 344 -3.23 -6.25 -13.37
CA GLY A 344 -4.13 -6.11 -12.24
C GLY A 344 -5.15 -7.23 -12.15
N THR A 345 -5.46 -7.90 -13.25
CA THR A 345 -6.53 -8.91 -13.33
C THR A 345 -5.96 -10.32 -13.09
N ARG A 346 -6.77 -11.18 -12.44
CA ARG A 346 -6.49 -12.60 -12.21
C ARG A 346 -7.15 -13.48 -13.27
N ASN A 347 -8.20 -12.98 -13.92
CA ASN A 347 -9.07 -13.71 -14.84
C ASN A 347 -9.71 -12.85 -15.93
N GLY A 348 -9.07 -11.76 -16.35
CA GLY A 348 -9.54 -10.92 -17.45
C GLY A 348 -9.16 -11.43 -18.85
N SER A 349 -8.31 -12.48 -18.94
CA SER A 349 -7.86 -13.10 -20.19
C SER A 349 -7.11 -12.15 -21.14
N GLU A 350 -6.57 -11.04 -20.62
CA GLU A 350 -5.81 -10.09 -21.42
C GLU A 350 -4.39 -10.60 -21.73
N THR A 351 -3.91 -10.36 -22.96
CA THR A 351 -2.51 -10.64 -23.30
C THR A 351 -1.62 -9.55 -22.72
N VAL A 352 -0.69 -9.91 -21.84
CA VAL A 352 0.27 -8.97 -21.26
C VAL A 352 1.59 -8.97 -22.05
N PRO A 353 1.97 -7.87 -22.71
CA PRO A 353 3.31 -7.69 -23.30
C PRO A 353 4.43 -7.80 -22.24
N GLN A 354 5.69 -7.96 -22.62
CA GLN A 354 6.78 -7.85 -21.63
C GLN A 354 6.90 -6.41 -21.11
N PHE A 355 7.00 -6.25 -19.77
CA PHE A 355 7.08 -4.97 -19.06
C PHE A 355 8.12 -4.98 -17.94
#